data_AF-A0A835XM58-F1
#
_entry.id   AF-A0A835XM58-F1
#
_cell.length_a   1.000
_cell.length_b   1.000
_cell.length_c   1.000
_cell.angle_alpha   90.00
_cell.angle_beta   90.00
_cell.angle_gamma   90.00
#
_symmetry.space_group_name_H-M   'P 1'
#
loop_
_entity.id
_entity.type
_entity.pdbx_description
1 polymer ?
#
loop_
_entity_poly.entity_id
_entity_poly.type
_entity_poly.pdbx_seq_one_letter_code
_entity_poly.pdbx_strand_id
1 'polypeptide(L)'
;MLSEPMLATASDEQPAVDAMVDLGGQWIGPTQYRSLQLVAELGVGLVSQPWFEDATATAVAAPTSVAATISSAAAPSSSTSLPAPSSPSGPAGRPSEAPSGPTVNLASGASAPLTEAEASELSSVLELWDQWAIGLGDPRSWSAHPHAFGWDRISVADWFRAHVALTAVRRELELLVLTVTASEPRRLSFLFWIHFLAMVGSTAAIADGPGGAQSFKVAGGMQQLSCRLYDDVVRRGGLVHVGAAVVTVDWMAPLPDGGTGVEVTLTVPQPPPPPPSPAPVPASPSSSPTPASVVGQAAAAAATAAAAAPPQRLRASFLVVAMSPPLWRDVLWRPPLPPAKRALGEGMYMGSAVKTIAVFDRAFWERRPDGSGQRPDGAGQQLDRAGQCPATAGPPPPPPRLEELGPVSNLFPGSVSGRPALVGLVVGDAAAELAAAPEAERRRRVLAQYQAFFLGGGGGGSAGGGAGGGGGSGGHCSRRAEGGEGGEVERWCVGWVSKDWMSEERSRGCYAALMPPGLATLACLSSAPASLGSTPASLSSALPAGGEAGAGEWLDGVTAARAPVGGRVFWAGTELAREWAGYFEGALEAGHRAAEEVEAAVRACERCPRPLQGVSRL
;
A
#
# COMPACT_ATOMS: atom_id res chain seq x y z
N MET A 1 9.34 21.04 24.58
CA MET A 1 10.77 20.91 24.24
C MET A 1 11.12 19.44 24.16
N LEU A 2 11.12 18.87 22.95
CA LEU A 2 11.82 17.63 22.63
C LEU A 2 12.24 17.76 21.16
N SER A 3 13.34 18.46 20.98
CA SER A 3 14.19 18.42 19.80
C SER A 3 15.51 17.84 20.30
N GLU A 4 15.77 16.58 20.00
CA GLU A 4 17.09 15.98 20.14
C GLU A 4 17.44 15.30 18.80
N PRO A 5 18.62 15.59 18.24
CA PRO A 5 19.03 15.15 16.91
C PRO A 5 19.41 13.66 16.92
N MET A 6 19.06 12.94 15.85
CA MET A 6 19.51 11.57 15.64
C MET A 6 21.04 11.51 15.56
N LEU A 7 21.63 10.71 16.45
CA LEU A 7 23.03 10.32 16.41
C LEU A 7 23.34 9.63 15.08
N ALA A 8 24.25 10.26 14.34
CA ALA A 8 24.87 9.73 13.14
C ALA A 8 25.65 8.45 13.46
N THR A 9 25.34 7.36 12.75
CA THR A 9 26.30 6.29 12.48
C THR A 9 26.78 6.45 11.05
N ALA A 10 28.08 6.70 10.91
CA ALA A 10 28.75 7.01 9.66
C ALA A 10 28.68 5.85 8.65
N SER A 11 28.03 6.13 7.52
CA SER A 11 28.46 5.69 6.19
C SER A 11 27.93 6.72 5.19
N ASP A 12 28.86 7.30 4.42
CA ASP A 12 28.76 8.50 3.60
C ASP A 12 27.53 8.61 2.66
N GLU A 13 27.15 9.87 2.43
CA GLU A 13 26.19 10.39 1.43
C GLU A 13 24.68 10.30 1.73
N GLN A 14 24.23 10.98 2.78
CA GLN A 14 22.92 11.64 2.76
C GLN A 14 23.13 13.16 2.67
N PRO A 15 22.80 13.82 1.55
CA PRO A 15 22.73 15.27 1.55
C PRO A 15 21.61 15.67 2.52
N ALA A 16 21.94 16.61 3.41
CA ALA A 16 21.03 17.26 4.33
C ALA A 16 19.94 17.98 3.53
N VAL A 17 18.84 17.28 3.22
CA VAL A 17 17.60 17.92 2.85
C VAL A 17 16.80 18.00 4.15
N ASP A 18 16.87 19.14 4.85
CA ASP A 18 15.96 19.52 5.94
C ASP A 18 14.54 19.70 5.37
N ALA A 19 13.99 18.64 4.81
CA ALA A 19 12.74 18.63 4.06
C ALA A 19 11.85 17.51 4.57
N MET A 20 10.62 17.87 4.90
CA MET A 20 9.62 16.90 5.31
C MET A 20 9.10 16.15 4.08
N VAL A 21 9.23 14.82 4.12
CA VAL A 21 8.75 13.91 3.08
C VAL A 21 7.90 12.82 3.71
N ASP A 22 6.78 12.47 3.06
CA ASP A 22 5.95 11.36 3.50
C ASP A 22 6.58 10.05 3.03
N LEU A 23 7.03 9.20 3.95
CA LEU A 23 7.55 7.87 3.63
C LEU A 23 6.45 6.80 3.55
N GLY A 24 5.24 7.11 4.05
CA GLY A 24 4.06 6.24 4.01
C GLY A 24 3.02 6.73 3.00
N GLY A 25 1.74 6.56 3.36
CA GLY A 25 0.64 7.15 2.60
C GLY A 25 0.72 8.68 2.58
N GLN A 26 0.49 9.28 1.41
CA GLN A 26 0.61 10.74 1.24
C GLN A 26 -0.56 11.38 0.52
N TRP A 27 -1.49 10.58 -0.02
CA TRP A 27 -2.54 11.05 -0.91
C TRP A 27 -3.93 11.04 -0.28
N ILE A 28 -4.75 11.99 -0.73
CA ILE A 28 -6.19 12.11 -0.44
C ILE A 28 -6.93 12.39 -1.76
N GLY A 29 -8.08 11.76 -1.97
CA GLY A 29 -8.94 11.94 -3.14
C GLY A 29 -10.15 12.87 -2.90
N PRO A 30 -10.87 13.28 -3.96
CA PRO A 30 -12.01 14.20 -3.85
C PRO A 30 -13.25 13.59 -3.17
N THR A 31 -13.37 12.27 -3.14
CA THR A 31 -14.47 11.53 -2.49
C THR A 31 -14.12 11.08 -1.06
N GLN A 32 -12.95 11.47 -0.55
CA GLN A 32 -12.48 11.13 0.80
C GLN A 32 -12.87 12.24 1.78
N TYR A 33 -14.16 12.37 2.03
CA TYR A 33 -14.76 13.53 2.68
C TYR A 33 -14.31 13.72 4.14
N ARG A 34 -14.14 12.64 4.91
CA ARG A 34 -13.68 12.75 6.31
C ARG A 34 -12.23 13.23 6.36
N SER A 35 -11.41 12.77 5.44
CA SER A 35 -10.01 13.20 5.30
C SER A 35 -9.93 14.68 4.95
N LEU A 36 -10.71 15.12 3.97
CA LEU A 36 -10.79 16.53 3.56
C LEU A 36 -11.32 17.42 4.70
N GLN A 37 -12.35 16.96 5.42
CA GLN A 37 -12.91 17.66 6.56
C GLN A 37 -11.87 17.79 7.69
N LEU A 38 -11.16 16.72 8.04
CA LEU A 38 -10.14 16.74 9.08
C LEU A 38 -9.00 17.72 8.74
N VAL A 39 -8.57 17.74 7.48
CA VAL A 39 -7.58 18.71 6.99
C VAL A 39 -8.06 20.14 7.20
N ALA A 40 -9.33 20.44 6.87
CA ALA A 40 -9.92 21.75 7.06
C ALA A 40 -10.06 22.13 8.55
N GLU A 41 -10.55 21.21 9.39
CA GLU A 41 -10.73 21.41 10.83
C GLU A 41 -9.41 21.69 11.55
N LEU A 42 -8.34 20.98 11.14
CA LEU A 42 -7.01 21.19 11.69
C LEU A 42 -6.30 22.40 11.10
N GLY A 43 -6.88 23.10 10.13
CA GLY A 43 -6.29 24.27 9.48
C GLY A 43 -5.00 23.95 8.73
N VAL A 44 -4.97 22.82 8.04
CA VAL A 44 -3.82 22.39 7.22
C VAL A 44 -4.15 22.60 5.73
N GLY A 45 -3.16 23.00 4.94
CA GLY A 45 -3.35 23.18 3.51
C GLY A 45 -3.36 21.86 2.73
N LEU A 46 -3.94 21.88 1.53
CA LEU A 46 -3.76 20.84 0.53
C LEU A 46 -2.89 21.35 -0.61
N VAL A 47 -2.13 20.46 -1.22
CA VAL A 47 -1.42 20.69 -2.49
C VAL A 47 -1.89 19.68 -3.51
N SER A 48 -2.13 20.12 -4.75
CA SER A 48 -2.48 19.22 -5.84
C SER A 48 -1.29 18.31 -6.18
N GLN A 49 -1.59 17.05 -6.50
CA GLN A 49 -0.60 16.14 -7.06
C GLN A 49 -0.27 16.56 -8.50
N PRO A 50 0.99 16.86 -8.82
CA PRO A 50 1.39 17.06 -10.21
C PRO A 50 1.33 15.72 -10.96
N TRP A 51 1.06 15.80 -12.25
CA TRP A 51 0.92 14.65 -13.14
C TRP A 51 1.88 14.81 -14.31
N PHE A 52 2.34 13.71 -14.90
CA PHE A 52 3.00 13.75 -16.20
C PHE A 52 2.01 14.26 -17.26
N GLU A 53 2.49 14.97 -18.29
CA GLU A 53 1.63 15.65 -19.28
C GLU A 53 0.53 14.73 -19.86
N ASP A 54 0.85 13.47 -20.16
CA ASP A 54 -0.09 12.49 -20.73
C ASP A 54 -1.17 12.00 -19.73
N ALA A 55 -0.90 12.04 -18.42
CA ALA A 55 -1.86 11.62 -17.40
C ALA A 55 -3.00 12.63 -17.23
N THR A 56 -2.89 13.83 -17.82
CA THR A 56 -3.95 14.85 -17.84
C THR A 56 -4.93 14.67 -19.00
N ALA A 57 -4.58 13.89 -20.03
CA ALA A 57 -5.43 13.65 -21.19
C ALA A 57 -6.60 12.69 -20.91
N THR A 58 -6.53 11.95 -19.80
CA THR A 58 -7.47 10.87 -19.44
C THR A 58 -8.00 11.06 -18.03
N ALA A 59 -8.65 12.20 -17.79
CA ALA A 59 -9.68 12.23 -16.77
C ALA A 59 -10.87 11.44 -17.33
N VAL A 60 -11.06 10.20 -16.90
CA VAL A 60 -12.36 9.53 -17.05
C VAL A 60 -13.36 10.45 -16.37
N ALA A 61 -14.26 11.05 -17.15
CA ALA A 61 -15.24 11.98 -16.62
C ALA A 61 -15.99 11.29 -15.48
N ALA A 62 -15.83 11.80 -14.26
CA ALA A 62 -16.67 11.39 -13.14
C ALA A 62 -18.14 11.50 -13.59
N PRO A 63 -19.00 10.52 -13.25
CA PRO A 63 -20.41 10.60 -13.61
C PRO A 63 -20.98 11.90 -13.02
N THR A 64 -21.26 12.86 -13.90
CA THR A 64 -21.68 14.21 -13.55
C THR A 64 -23.13 14.26 -13.04
N SER A 65 -23.73 13.12 -12.69
CA SER A 65 -25.15 13.00 -12.38
C SER A 65 -25.49 12.81 -10.91
N VAL A 66 -24.54 12.66 -9.98
CA VAL A 66 -24.86 12.51 -8.54
C VAL A 66 -24.89 13.86 -7.79
N ALA A 67 -24.29 14.92 -8.35
CA ALA A 67 -24.26 16.24 -7.71
C ALA A 67 -25.57 17.06 -7.85
N ALA A 68 -26.60 16.55 -8.56
CA ALA A 68 -27.82 17.32 -8.85
C ALA A 68 -29.14 16.63 -8.43
N THR A 69 -29.10 15.56 -7.63
CA THR A 69 -30.34 14.90 -7.16
C THR A 69 -30.33 14.69 -5.65
N ILE A 70 -30.06 15.75 -4.91
CA ILE A 70 -30.63 15.94 -3.56
C ILE A 70 -31.34 17.30 -3.56
N SER A 71 -32.36 17.41 -4.40
CA SER A 71 -33.47 18.33 -4.13
C SER A 71 -34.75 17.71 -4.69
N SER A 72 -35.70 17.49 -3.78
CA SER A 72 -37.02 16.89 -3.97
C SER A 72 -37.07 15.36 -4.09
N ALA A 73 -37.60 14.76 -3.03
CA ALA A 73 -38.26 13.47 -3.07
C ALA A 73 -39.61 13.60 -3.78
N ALA A 74 -39.88 12.75 -4.77
CA ALA A 74 -41.23 12.34 -5.17
C ALA A 74 -41.18 11.01 -5.93
N ALA A 75 -42.11 10.11 -5.61
CA ALA A 75 -42.25 8.73 -6.09
C ALA A 75 -42.68 8.63 -7.58
N PRO A 76 -42.68 7.43 -8.19
CA PRO A 76 -42.43 7.23 -9.63
C PRO A 76 -43.69 7.33 -10.50
N SER A 77 -43.50 7.63 -11.79
CA SER A 77 -44.48 7.27 -12.82
C SER A 77 -43.83 6.88 -14.15
N SER A 78 -44.52 5.93 -14.77
CA SER A 78 -44.34 5.14 -15.99
C SER A 78 -43.78 5.80 -17.27
N SER A 79 -43.11 4.92 -18.04
CA SER A 79 -42.98 4.87 -19.51
C SER A 79 -42.35 6.07 -20.23
N THR A 80 -41.36 5.85 -21.10
CA THR A 80 -41.54 5.82 -22.57
C THR A 80 -40.17 5.52 -23.26
N SER A 81 -40.28 4.86 -24.40
CA SER A 81 -39.33 4.33 -25.39
C SER A 81 -38.02 5.07 -25.71
N LEU A 82 -37.00 4.27 -26.03
CA LEU A 82 -35.73 4.64 -26.68
C LEU A 82 -35.94 5.23 -28.09
N PRO A 83 -35.20 6.28 -28.51
CA PRO A 83 -35.04 6.61 -29.92
C PRO A 83 -33.77 5.97 -30.51
N ALA A 84 -33.89 5.45 -31.73
CA ALA A 84 -32.82 4.90 -32.55
C ALA A 84 -31.86 6.00 -33.07
N PRO A 85 -30.59 5.68 -33.39
CA PRO A 85 -29.62 6.68 -33.82
C PRO A 85 -29.80 7.05 -35.30
N SER A 86 -29.87 8.35 -35.57
CA SER A 86 -29.79 8.92 -36.93
C SER A 86 -28.35 9.33 -37.27
N SER A 87 -27.83 8.80 -38.38
CA SER A 87 -26.52 9.14 -38.94
C SER A 87 -26.47 10.57 -39.51
N PRO A 88 -25.34 11.29 -39.38
CA PRO A 88 -25.05 12.44 -40.23
C PRO A 88 -23.92 12.13 -41.24
N SER A 89 -24.26 12.22 -42.51
CA SER A 89 -23.34 12.29 -43.65
C SER A 89 -22.90 13.74 -43.91
N GLY A 90 -21.59 13.98 -44.00
CA GLY A 90 -20.94 15.26 -44.35
C GLY A 90 -19.46 15.05 -44.73
N PRO A 91 -18.84 15.93 -45.56
CA PRO A 91 -17.86 15.54 -46.57
C PRO A 91 -16.41 15.36 -46.08
N ALA A 92 -15.67 14.53 -46.81
CA ALA A 92 -14.28 14.12 -46.57
C ALA A 92 -13.28 15.30 -46.56
N GLY A 93 -12.74 15.58 -45.38
CA GLY A 93 -11.52 16.36 -45.15
C GLY A 93 -10.29 15.44 -45.04
N ARG A 94 -9.11 15.97 -45.39
CA ARG A 94 -7.78 15.33 -45.37
C ARG A 94 -7.52 14.45 -44.13
N PRO A 95 -6.69 13.39 -44.22
CA PRO A 95 -6.36 12.57 -43.06
C PRO A 95 -5.59 13.44 -42.05
N SER A 96 -6.32 13.90 -41.04
CA SER A 96 -5.75 14.30 -39.75
C SER A 96 -5.03 13.09 -39.19
N GLU A 97 -3.83 13.28 -38.65
CA GLU A 97 -3.16 12.28 -37.80
C GLU A 97 -4.20 11.72 -36.83
N ALA A 98 -4.32 10.39 -36.82
CA ALA A 98 -5.27 9.71 -35.95
C ALA A 98 -4.90 10.06 -34.51
N PRO A 99 -5.84 10.57 -33.69
CA PRO A 99 -5.58 10.75 -32.27
C PRO A 99 -5.25 9.36 -31.71
N SER A 100 -4.12 9.27 -31.00
CA SER A 100 -3.80 8.15 -30.12
C SER A 100 -5.04 7.82 -29.28
N GLY A 101 -5.45 6.56 -29.28
CA GLY A 101 -6.64 6.09 -28.56
C GLY A 101 -6.62 6.47 -27.08
N PRO A 102 -7.77 6.49 -26.39
CA PRO A 102 -7.85 6.89 -25.00
C PRO A 102 -6.99 5.99 -24.10
N THR A 103 -5.95 6.55 -23.49
CA THR A 103 -5.08 5.86 -22.53
C THR A 103 -5.73 5.87 -21.15
N VAL A 104 -6.46 4.83 -20.75
CA VAL A 104 -6.88 4.73 -19.34
C VAL A 104 -5.62 4.60 -18.47
N ASN A 105 -5.29 5.63 -17.69
CA ASN A 105 -4.12 5.63 -16.82
C ASN A 105 -4.44 4.86 -15.53
N LEU A 106 -4.22 3.55 -15.53
CA LEU A 106 -4.46 2.69 -14.38
C LEU A 106 -3.31 2.73 -13.36
N ALA A 107 -2.11 3.01 -13.84
CA ALA A 107 -0.89 3.18 -13.05
C ALA A 107 0.01 4.28 -13.64
N SER A 108 0.22 5.34 -12.87
CA SER A 108 0.95 6.55 -13.24
C SER A 108 2.36 6.25 -13.71
N GLY A 109 2.69 6.74 -14.91
CA GLY A 109 4.00 6.54 -15.52
C GLY A 109 4.28 5.10 -15.98
N ALA A 110 3.37 4.14 -15.76
CA ALA A 110 3.58 2.74 -16.09
C ALA A 110 2.60 2.23 -17.17
N SER A 111 1.33 2.66 -17.16
CA SER A 111 0.30 2.25 -18.14
C SER A 111 0.76 2.49 -19.58
N ALA A 112 0.65 1.49 -20.47
CA ALA A 112 1.08 1.64 -21.85
C ALA A 112 -0.07 2.09 -22.79
N PRO A 113 0.24 2.64 -23.97
CA PRO A 113 -0.76 2.85 -25.01
C PRO A 113 -1.40 1.52 -25.42
N LEU A 114 -2.72 1.52 -25.54
CA LEU A 114 -3.50 0.36 -25.97
C LEU A 114 -4.03 0.56 -27.39
N THR A 115 -4.11 -0.52 -28.15
CA THR A 115 -4.90 -0.58 -29.39
C THR A 115 -6.39 -0.44 -29.07
N GLU A 116 -7.21 -0.12 -30.07
CA GLU A 116 -8.67 0.00 -29.90
C GLU A 116 -9.32 -1.29 -29.35
N ALA A 117 -8.85 -2.46 -29.81
CA ALA A 117 -9.33 -3.76 -29.32
C ALA A 117 -8.95 -4.00 -27.85
N GLU A 118 -7.73 -3.65 -27.46
CA GLU A 118 -7.25 -3.76 -26.07
C GLU A 118 -8.00 -2.78 -25.15
N ALA A 119 -8.20 -1.53 -25.59
CA ALA A 119 -8.97 -0.55 -24.84
C ALA A 119 -10.43 -1.01 -24.66
N SER A 120 -11.04 -1.58 -25.70
CA SER A 120 -12.42 -2.09 -25.64
C SER A 120 -12.56 -3.28 -24.67
N GLU A 121 -11.64 -4.25 -24.70
CA GLU A 121 -11.65 -5.36 -23.73
C GLU A 121 -11.40 -4.84 -22.31
N LEU A 122 -10.43 -3.94 -22.12
CA LEU A 122 -10.16 -3.34 -20.82
C LEU A 122 -11.39 -2.65 -20.23
N SER A 123 -12.04 -1.76 -20.99
CA SER A 123 -13.26 -1.08 -20.55
C SER A 123 -14.36 -2.06 -20.20
N SER A 124 -14.56 -3.11 -21.00
CA SER A 124 -15.58 -4.14 -20.75
C SER A 124 -15.33 -4.88 -19.42
N VAL A 125 -14.06 -5.18 -19.12
CA VAL A 125 -13.69 -5.84 -17.86
C VAL A 125 -13.91 -4.91 -16.66
N LEU A 126 -13.48 -3.65 -16.74
CA LEU A 126 -13.64 -2.68 -15.66
C LEU A 126 -15.12 -2.39 -15.36
N GLU A 127 -15.94 -2.21 -16.40
CA GLU A 127 -17.39 -2.01 -16.26
C GLU A 127 -18.05 -3.21 -15.59
N LEU A 128 -17.63 -4.43 -15.93
CA LEU A 128 -18.16 -5.65 -15.32
C LEU A 128 -17.82 -5.73 -13.82
N TRP A 129 -16.59 -5.37 -13.45
CA TRP A 129 -16.20 -5.30 -12.04
C TRP A 129 -16.98 -4.24 -11.27
N ASP A 130 -17.14 -3.05 -11.83
CA ASP A 130 -17.91 -1.98 -11.21
C ASP A 130 -19.38 -2.37 -11.01
N GLN A 131 -19.98 -3.09 -11.97
CA GLN A 131 -21.32 -3.64 -11.83
C GLN A 131 -21.41 -4.67 -10.69
N TRP A 132 -20.45 -5.58 -10.57
CA TRP A 132 -20.43 -6.57 -9.48
C TRP A 132 -20.15 -5.93 -8.12
N ALA A 133 -19.31 -4.90 -8.07
CA ALA A 133 -18.96 -4.18 -6.86
C ALA A 133 -20.20 -3.61 -6.14
N ILE A 134 -21.20 -3.11 -6.88
CA ILE A 134 -22.46 -2.59 -6.31
C ILE A 134 -23.13 -3.60 -5.36
N GLY A 135 -23.13 -4.89 -5.71
CA GLY A 135 -23.80 -5.95 -4.93
C GLY A 135 -22.95 -6.56 -3.81
N LEU A 136 -21.64 -6.32 -3.81
CA LEU A 136 -20.67 -7.00 -2.93
C LEU A 136 -20.01 -6.08 -1.89
N GLY A 137 -20.44 -4.82 -1.81
CA GLY A 137 -19.98 -3.87 -0.80
C GLY A 137 -20.41 -4.22 0.64
N ASP A 138 -21.59 -4.79 0.83
CA ASP A 138 -22.03 -5.31 2.14
C ASP A 138 -21.72 -6.81 2.24
N PRO A 139 -20.74 -7.23 3.06
CA PRO A 139 -20.34 -8.62 3.15
C PRO A 139 -21.42 -9.59 3.64
N ARG A 140 -22.49 -9.07 4.26
CA ARG A 140 -23.66 -9.87 4.65
C ARG A 140 -24.44 -10.40 3.44
N SER A 141 -24.32 -9.76 2.27
CA SER A 141 -24.98 -10.21 1.03
C SER A 141 -24.30 -11.43 0.40
N TRP A 142 -23.03 -11.70 0.74
CA TRP A 142 -22.23 -12.69 0.04
C TRP A 142 -22.82 -14.10 0.15
N SER A 143 -23.44 -14.44 1.29
CA SER A 143 -24.10 -15.74 1.50
C SER A 143 -25.19 -16.04 0.47
N ALA A 144 -25.88 -14.99 0.01
CA ALA A 144 -26.91 -15.09 -1.02
C ALA A 144 -26.37 -14.88 -2.45
N HIS A 145 -25.12 -14.45 -2.61
CA HIS A 145 -24.55 -14.18 -3.92
C HIS A 145 -24.07 -15.48 -4.60
N PRO A 146 -24.55 -15.80 -5.82
CA PRO A 146 -24.34 -17.11 -6.45
C PRO A 146 -22.87 -17.44 -6.72
N HIS A 147 -22.02 -16.41 -6.84
CA HIS A 147 -20.61 -16.60 -7.15
C HIS A 147 -19.66 -16.33 -5.99
N ALA A 148 -20.12 -15.79 -4.84
CA ALA A 148 -19.19 -15.27 -3.83
C ALA A 148 -18.28 -16.37 -3.27
N PHE A 149 -18.86 -17.52 -2.91
CA PHE A 149 -18.09 -18.67 -2.42
C PHE A 149 -17.08 -19.19 -3.45
N GLY A 150 -17.46 -19.25 -4.74
CA GLY A 150 -16.57 -19.68 -5.81
C GLY A 150 -15.45 -18.67 -6.08
N TRP A 151 -15.77 -17.37 -6.07
CA TRP A 151 -14.82 -16.28 -6.29
C TRP A 151 -13.82 -16.12 -5.17
N ASP A 152 -14.18 -16.45 -3.93
CA ASP A 152 -13.22 -16.43 -2.84
C ASP A 152 -12.18 -17.55 -2.96
N ARG A 153 -12.50 -18.65 -3.64
CA ARG A 153 -11.60 -19.82 -3.76
C ARG A 153 -10.60 -19.71 -4.90
N ILE A 154 -10.67 -18.65 -5.69
CA ILE A 154 -9.74 -18.39 -6.78
C ILE A 154 -8.98 -17.10 -6.51
N SER A 155 -7.74 -17.05 -6.98
CA SER A 155 -6.99 -15.81 -6.97
C SER A 155 -7.44 -14.86 -8.07
N VAL A 156 -7.13 -13.58 -7.95
CA VAL A 156 -7.32 -12.59 -9.02
C VAL A 156 -6.58 -13.03 -10.29
N ALA A 157 -5.37 -13.58 -10.16
CA ALA A 157 -4.63 -14.12 -11.30
C ALA A 157 -5.33 -15.31 -11.98
N ASP A 158 -5.99 -16.19 -11.21
CA ASP A 158 -6.76 -17.31 -11.78
C ASP A 158 -7.94 -16.77 -12.60
N TRP A 159 -8.63 -15.75 -12.09
CA TRP A 159 -9.72 -15.10 -12.80
C TRP A 159 -9.23 -14.43 -14.10
N PHE A 160 -8.10 -13.70 -14.07
CA PHE A 160 -7.50 -13.11 -15.27
C PHE A 160 -7.16 -14.13 -16.35
N ARG A 161 -6.56 -15.27 -15.97
CA ARG A 161 -6.20 -16.31 -16.94
C ARG A 161 -7.41 -16.94 -17.61
N ALA A 162 -8.54 -17.00 -16.90
CA ALA A 162 -9.78 -17.59 -17.41
C ALA A 162 -10.65 -16.62 -18.22
N HIS A 163 -10.58 -15.30 -17.96
CA HIS A 163 -11.57 -14.34 -18.48
C HIS A 163 -10.99 -13.20 -19.33
N VAL A 164 -9.68 -12.95 -19.29
CA VAL A 164 -9.05 -11.85 -20.06
C VAL A 164 -8.25 -12.46 -21.21
N ALA A 165 -8.63 -12.14 -22.45
CA ALA A 165 -8.05 -12.77 -23.63
C ALA A 165 -6.75 -12.11 -24.07
N LEU A 166 -6.69 -10.77 -24.08
CA LEU A 166 -5.52 -10.05 -24.58
C LEU A 166 -4.45 -9.93 -23.49
N THR A 167 -3.22 -10.29 -23.85
CA THR A 167 -2.08 -10.29 -22.90
C THR A 167 -1.76 -8.88 -22.42
N ALA A 168 -1.88 -7.86 -23.28
CA ALA A 168 -1.68 -6.47 -22.88
C ALA A 168 -2.68 -6.01 -21.82
N VAL A 169 -3.97 -6.34 -22.02
CA VAL A 169 -5.04 -6.01 -21.05
C VAL A 169 -4.81 -6.73 -19.72
N ARG A 170 -4.42 -8.01 -19.76
CA ARG A 170 -4.07 -8.74 -18.55
C ARG A 170 -2.95 -8.06 -17.76
N ARG A 171 -1.90 -7.62 -18.43
CA ARG A 171 -0.77 -6.91 -17.79
C ARG A 171 -1.22 -5.60 -17.13
N GLU A 172 -2.07 -4.81 -17.79
CA GLU A 172 -2.61 -3.58 -17.21
C GLU A 172 -3.45 -3.85 -15.95
N LEU A 173 -4.28 -4.89 -15.97
CA LEU A 173 -5.09 -5.28 -14.81
C LEU A 173 -4.23 -5.84 -13.66
N GLU A 174 -3.19 -6.62 -13.98
CA GLU A 174 -2.21 -7.09 -13.00
C GLU A 174 -1.49 -5.91 -12.34
N LEU A 175 -1.07 -4.92 -13.14
CA LEU A 175 -0.42 -3.72 -12.66
C LEU A 175 -1.37 -2.88 -11.78
N LEU A 176 -2.63 -2.72 -12.16
CA LEU A 176 -3.64 -2.04 -11.33
C LEU A 176 -3.75 -2.70 -9.95
N VAL A 177 -3.97 -4.02 -9.90
CA VAL A 177 -4.10 -4.76 -8.64
C VAL A 177 -2.81 -4.63 -7.82
N LEU A 178 -1.65 -4.80 -8.44
CA LEU A 178 -0.36 -4.76 -7.79
C LEU A 178 -0.08 -3.39 -7.17
N THR A 179 -0.33 -2.31 -7.90
CA THR A 179 -0.04 -0.94 -7.47
C THR A 179 -1.03 -0.42 -6.42
N VAL A 180 -2.28 -0.88 -6.47
CA VAL A 180 -3.35 -0.52 -5.51
C VAL A 180 -3.23 -1.31 -4.20
N THR A 181 -2.85 -2.58 -4.26
CA THR A 181 -2.84 -3.46 -3.07
C THR A 181 -1.46 -3.78 -2.53
N ALA A 182 -0.41 -3.51 -3.32
CA ALA A 182 0.96 -3.95 -3.06
C ALA A 182 1.10 -5.47 -2.91
N SER A 183 0.20 -6.24 -3.55
CA SER A 183 0.20 -7.70 -3.51
C SER A 183 0.14 -8.28 -4.92
N GLU A 184 0.86 -9.39 -5.10
CA GLU A 184 0.73 -10.22 -6.29
C GLU A 184 -0.73 -10.68 -6.50
N PRO A 185 -1.30 -10.56 -7.71
CA PRO A 185 -2.65 -11.03 -8.01
C PRO A 185 -2.88 -12.52 -7.71
N ARG A 186 -1.82 -13.33 -7.75
CA ARG A 186 -1.87 -14.77 -7.40
C ARG A 186 -2.09 -15.05 -5.91
N ARG A 187 -1.90 -14.05 -5.04
CA ARG A 187 -2.08 -14.17 -3.59
C ARG A 187 -3.41 -13.61 -3.10
N LEU A 188 -4.11 -12.83 -3.93
CA LEU A 188 -5.30 -12.08 -3.55
C LEU A 188 -6.58 -12.83 -3.95
N SER A 189 -7.53 -12.98 -3.03
CA SER A 189 -8.86 -13.51 -3.32
C SER A 189 -9.60 -12.63 -4.35
N PHE A 190 -10.22 -13.24 -5.37
CA PHE A 190 -10.99 -12.49 -6.36
C PHE A 190 -12.26 -11.87 -5.75
N LEU A 191 -12.95 -12.59 -4.85
CA LEU A 191 -14.08 -12.01 -4.09
C LEU A 191 -13.63 -10.77 -3.31
N PHE A 192 -12.50 -10.88 -2.59
CA PHE A 192 -12.00 -9.76 -1.81
C PHE A 192 -11.61 -8.58 -2.67
N TRP A 193 -11.05 -8.81 -3.87
CA TRP A 193 -10.76 -7.73 -4.83
C TRP A 193 -12.03 -6.98 -5.27
N ILE A 194 -13.11 -7.69 -5.62
CA ILE A 194 -14.37 -7.04 -6.00
C ILE A 194 -15.00 -6.30 -4.80
N HIS A 195 -14.92 -6.88 -3.59
CA HIS A 195 -15.31 -6.18 -2.38
C HIS A 195 -14.49 -4.91 -2.15
N PHE A 196 -13.17 -4.98 -2.33
CA PHE A 196 -12.28 -3.81 -2.21
C PHE A 196 -12.68 -2.70 -3.19
N LEU A 197 -13.03 -3.03 -4.44
CA LEU A 197 -13.56 -2.07 -5.42
C LEU A 197 -14.89 -1.45 -4.97
N ALA A 198 -15.79 -2.25 -4.41
CA ALA A 198 -17.06 -1.76 -3.86
C ALA A 198 -16.85 -0.73 -2.74
N MET A 199 -15.83 -0.96 -1.92
CA MET A 199 -15.47 -0.13 -0.78
C MET A 199 -14.92 1.25 -1.18
N VAL A 200 -14.15 1.31 -2.26
CA VAL A 200 -13.60 2.57 -2.82
C VAL A 200 -14.56 3.26 -3.80
N GLY A 201 -15.61 2.55 -4.23
CA GLY A 201 -16.73 3.06 -5.01
C GLY A 201 -16.69 2.67 -6.50
N SER A 202 -15.50 2.61 -7.10
CA SER A 202 -15.31 2.11 -8.48
C SER A 202 -13.82 1.94 -8.82
N THR A 203 -13.54 1.29 -9.94
CA THR A 203 -12.21 1.26 -10.57
C THR A 203 -11.69 2.67 -10.88
N ALA A 204 -12.56 3.57 -11.35
CA ALA A 204 -12.19 4.95 -11.66
C ALA A 204 -11.76 5.75 -10.41
N ALA A 205 -12.31 5.44 -9.23
CA ALA A 205 -11.99 6.15 -7.99
C ALA A 205 -10.55 5.89 -7.50
N ILE A 206 -9.97 4.73 -7.85
CA ILE A 206 -8.61 4.33 -7.47
C ILE A 206 -7.59 4.50 -8.60
N ALA A 207 -8.04 4.76 -9.82
CA ALA A 207 -7.19 5.02 -10.96
C ALA A 207 -6.39 6.31 -10.79
N ASP A 208 -5.19 6.32 -11.38
CA ASP A 208 -4.28 7.44 -11.29
C ASP A 208 -4.71 8.57 -12.23
N GLY A 209 -5.04 9.72 -11.65
CA GLY A 209 -5.28 10.95 -12.40
C GLY A 209 -6.02 12.02 -11.60
N PRO A 210 -6.23 13.21 -12.20
CA PRO A 210 -7.08 14.24 -11.62
C PRO A 210 -8.49 13.69 -11.37
N GLY A 211 -8.93 13.66 -10.10
CA GLY A 211 -10.23 13.12 -9.70
C GLY A 211 -10.16 11.76 -8.99
N GLY A 212 -9.03 11.05 -9.07
CA GLY A 212 -8.80 9.79 -8.36
C GLY A 212 -8.28 9.96 -6.93
N ALA A 213 -7.99 8.84 -6.27
CA ALA A 213 -7.50 8.78 -4.89
C ALA A 213 -6.17 9.53 -4.67
N GLN A 214 -5.39 9.76 -5.73
CA GLN A 214 -4.08 10.41 -5.70
C GLN A 214 -4.13 11.92 -6.03
N SER A 215 -5.30 12.55 -5.97
CA SER A 215 -5.49 13.94 -6.41
C SER A 215 -4.77 14.99 -5.56
N PHE A 216 -4.72 14.81 -4.25
CA PHE A 216 -4.19 15.81 -3.31
C PHE A 216 -3.17 15.21 -2.35
N LYS A 217 -2.32 16.07 -1.80
CA LYS A 217 -1.45 15.77 -0.65
C LYS A 217 -1.65 16.83 0.43
N VAL A 218 -1.34 16.49 1.68
CA VAL A 218 -1.36 17.46 2.78
C VAL A 218 -0.10 18.33 2.74
N ALA A 219 -0.27 19.64 2.74
CA ALA A 219 0.84 20.60 2.74
C ALA A 219 1.65 20.44 4.03
N GLY A 220 2.95 20.13 3.91
CA GLY A 220 3.82 19.88 5.06
C GLY A 220 3.75 18.45 5.62
N GLY A 221 3.15 17.50 4.89
CA GLY A 221 3.21 16.07 5.22
C GLY A 221 1.96 15.54 5.92
N MET A 222 1.61 14.28 5.65
CA MET A 222 0.40 13.62 6.16
C MET A 222 0.46 13.36 7.67
N GLN A 223 1.64 13.03 8.21
CA GLN A 223 1.79 12.65 9.62
C GLN A 223 1.30 13.73 10.59
N GLN A 224 1.37 15.00 10.19
CA GLN A 224 0.97 16.12 11.05
C GLN A 224 -0.50 16.06 11.47
N LEU A 225 -1.38 15.39 10.71
CA LEU A 225 -2.78 15.22 11.11
C LEU A 225 -2.85 14.41 12.41
N SER A 226 -2.10 13.32 12.50
CA SER A 226 -2.02 12.50 13.72
C SER A 226 -1.33 13.26 14.87
N CYS A 227 -0.29 14.05 14.58
CA CYS A 227 0.38 14.86 15.61
C CYS A 227 -0.56 15.94 16.20
N ARG A 228 -1.36 16.63 15.37
CA ARG A 228 -2.32 17.62 15.87
C ARG A 228 -3.46 16.97 16.65
N LEU A 229 -3.92 15.79 16.24
CA LEU A 229 -4.89 15.00 17.01
C LEU A 229 -4.31 14.55 18.36
N TYR A 230 -3.04 14.12 18.38
CA TYR A 230 -2.31 13.82 19.62
C TYR A 230 -2.32 15.02 20.56
N ASP A 231 -1.95 16.21 20.06
CA ASP A 231 -1.92 17.44 20.85
C ASP A 231 -3.32 17.80 21.36
N ASP A 232 -4.37 17.60 20.56
CA ASP A 232 -5.75 17.84 20.98
C ASP A 232 -6.18 16.90 22.11
N VAL A 233 -5.89 15.60 21.99
CA VAL A 233 -6.19 14.60 23.04
C VAL A 233 -5.49 14.97 24.34
N VAL A 234 -4.19 15.29 24.29
CA VAL A 234 -3.41 15.68 25.48
C VAL A 234 -3.95 16.97 26.09
N ARG A 235 -4.27 17.97 25.27
CA ARG A 235 -4.84 19.25 25.73
C ARG A 235 -6.18 19.08 26.44
N ARG A 236 -6.99 18.12 26.02
CA ARG A 236 -8.28 17.77 26.67
C ARG A 236 -8.11 16.90 27.92
N GLY A 237 -6.88 16.59 28.32
CA GLY A 237 -6.57 15.76 29.49
C GLY A 237 -6.55 14.25 29.20
N GLY A 238 -6.62 13.84 27.93
CA GLY A 238 -6.40 12.46 27.51
C GLY A 238 -4.95 12.05 27.68
N LEU A 239 -4.71 10.77 27.95
CA LEU A 239 -3.38 10.20 28.10
C LEU A 239 -2.99 9.45 26.83
N VAL A 240 -1.79 9.75 26.30
CA VAL A 240 -1.22 9.01 25.18
C VAL A 240 0.12 8.41 25.60
N HIS A 241 0.22 7.08 25.54
CA HIS A 241 1.42 6.34 25.89
C HIS A 241 2.19 5.96 24.62
N VAL A 242 3.21 6.74 24.27
CA VAL A 242 4.13 6.44 23.16
C VAL A 242 5.20 5.44 23.58
N GLY A 243 5.69 4.63 22.63
CA GLY A 243 6.65 3.56 22.90
C GLY A 243 6.08 2.40 23.72
N ALA A 244 4.81 2.42 24.11
CA ALA A 244 4.20 1.37 24.91
C ALA A 244 3.50 0.34 24.00
N ALA A 245 4.01 -0.90 23.98
CA ALA A 245 3.37 -1.98 23.22
C ALA A 245 2.36 -2.73 24.10
N VAL A 246 1.14 -2.92 23.61
CA VAL A 246 0.15 -3.81 24.22
C VAL A 246 0.59 -5.25 24.00
N VAL A 247 0.75 -6.02 25.09
CA VAL A 247 1.19 -7.43 25.02
C VAL A 247 0.13 -8.41 25.53
N THR A 248 -0.80 -7.97 26.38
CA THR A 248 -1.88 -8.81 26.88
C THR A 248 -3.13 -7.98 27.08
N VAL A 249 -4.27 -8.54 26.70
CA VAL A 249 -5.60 -7.97 26.93
C VAL A 249 -6.45 -9.04 27.61
N ASP A 250 -6.83 -8.78 28.87
CA ASP A 250 -7.88 -9.52 29.56
C ASP A 250 -9.19 -8.73 29.46
N TRP A 251 -10.08 -9.13 28.55
CA TRP A 251 -11.33 -8.42 28.28
C TRP A 251 -12.51 -8.90 29.12
N MET A 252 -12.25 -9.76 30.12
CA MET A 252 -13.21 -10.18 31.14
C MET A 252 -12.65 -9.97 32.56
N ALA A 253 -11.68 -9.07 32.72
CA ALA A 253 -10.98 -8.85 33.98
C ALA A 253 -11.95 -8.38 35.08
N PRO A 254 -11.84 -8.91 36.32
CA PRO A 254 -12.67 -8.46 37.42
C PRO A 254 -12.33 -7.01 37.81
N LEU A 255 -13.37 -6.18 37.96
CA LEU A 255 -13.27 -4.80 38.44
C LEU A 255 -13.49 -4.73 39.96
N PRO A 256 -12.93 -3.71 40.65
CA PRO A 256 -13.06 -3.55 42.10
C PRO A 256 -14.50 -3.43 42.61
N ASP A 257 -15.43 -3.01 41.75
CA ASP A 257 -16.86 -2.85 42.05
C ASP A 257 -17.66 -4.16 41.91
N GLY A 258 -16.99 -5.28 41.62
CA GLY A 258 -17.62 -6.59 41.40
C GLY A 258 -18.12 -6.80 39.97
N GLY A 259 -17.90 -5.84 39.06
CA GLY A 259 -18.15 -5.98 37.63
C GLY A 259 -17.00 -6.66 36.87
N THR A 260 -17.16 -6.77 35.55
CA THR A 260 -16.10 -7.18 34.62
C THR A 260 -15.75 -6.00 33.70
N GLY A 261 -14.47 -5.83 33.37
CA GLY A 261 -13.97 -4.80 32.47
C GLY A 261 -12.85 -5.32 31.58
N VAL A 262 -12.02 -4.42 31.09
CA VAL A 262 -10.84 -4.73 30.30
C VAL A 262 -9.59 -4.35 31.09
N GLU A 263 -8.65 -5.27 31.23
CA GLU A 263 -7.30 -5.00 31.72
C GLU A 263 -6.29 -5.17 30.57
N VAL A 264 -5.46 -4.15 30.36
CA VAL A 264 -4.45 -4.10 29.30
C VAL A 264 -3.08 -4.06 29.95
N THR A 265 -2.19 -4.95 29.51
CA THR A 265 -0.79 -4.97 29.93
C THR A 265 0.09 -4.39 28.84
N LEU A 266 0.92 -3.41 29.21
CA LEU A 266 1.84 -2.68 28.35
C LEU A 266 3.29 -3.02 28.70
N THR A 267 4.14 -3.14 27.69
CA THR A 267 5.60 -3.11 27.84
C THR A 267 6.13 -1.76 27.36
N VAL A 268 6.89 -1.09 28.22
CA VAL A 268 7.56 0.18 27.90
C VAL A 268 9.07 -0.09 27.77
N PRO A 269 9.70 0.18 26.61
CA PRO A 269 11.15 0.10 26.47
C PRO A 269 11.82 1.05 27.46
N GLN A 270 12.88 0.59 28.13
CA GLN A 270 13.76 1.50 28.88
C GLN A 270 14.62 2.28 27.86
N PRO A 271 14.89 3.58 28.11
CA PRO A 271 15.90 4.29 27.33
C PRO A 271 17.26 3.56 27.49
N PRO A 272 18.11 3.53 26.45
CA PRO A 272 19.42 2.89 26.55
C PRO A 272 20.24 3.53 27.69
N PRO A 273 21.06 2.74 28.42
CA PRO A 273 21.92 3.31 29.44
C PRO A 273 22.87 4.34 28.82
N PRO A 274 23.21 5.44 29.52
CA PRO A 274 24.14 6.43 29.00
C PRO A 274 25.47 5.77 28.64
N PRO A 275 26.15 6.21 27.57
CA PRO A 275 27.45 5.67 27.20
C PRO A 275 28.42 5.80 28.37
N PRO A 276 29.31 4.82 28.59
CA PRO A 276 30.31 4.91 29.65
C PRO A 276 31.13 6.19 29.45
N SER A 277 31.30 6.95 30.53
CA SER A 277 32.13 8.15 30.54
C SER A 277 33.53 7.79 29.99
N PRO A 278 34.11 8.57 29.06
CA PRO A 278 35.39 8.22 28.46
C PRO A 278 36.43 8.05 29.57
N ALA A 279 37.01 6.85 29.64
CA ALA A 279 38.08 6.57 30.58
C ALA A 279 39.23 7.57 30.34
N PRO A 280 39.86 8.11 31.40
CA PRO A 280 40.99 9.01 31.24
C PRO A 280 42.09 8.31 30.43
N VAL A 281 42.49 8.95 29.34
CA VAL A 281 43.57 8.49 28.46
C VAL A 281 44.83 8.30 29.31
N PRO A 282 45.38 7.08 29.43
CA PRO A 282 46.66 6.90 30.10
C PRO A 282 47.75 7.55 29.24
N ALA A 283 48.59 8.36 29.87
CA ALA A 283 49.76 8.94 29.26
C ALA A 283 50.68 7.85 28.71
N SER A 284 51.13 8.03 27.47
CA SER A 284 52.08 7.16 26.78
C SER A 284 53.34 6.90 27.59
N PRO A 285 53.88 5.67 27.53
CA PRO A 285 55.32 5.53 27.42
C PRO A 285 55.73 4.68 26.22
N SER A 286 56.88 5.07 25.70
CA SER A 286 57.63 4.55 24.57
C SER A 286 58.24 3.16 24.79
N SER A 287 58.51 2.49 23.66
CA SER A 287 59.66 1.62 23.34
C SER A 287 59.44 0.10 23.14
N SER A 288 59.64 -0.29 21.87
CA SER A 288 60.16 -1.53 21.27
C SER A 288 59.43 -2.89 21.40
N PRO A 289 59.48 -3.74 20.32
CA PRO A 289 58.65 -4.94 20.21
C PRO A 289 59.42 -6.23 20.57
N THR A 290 58.71 -7.20 21.15
CA THR A 290 59.16 -8.60 21.19
C THR A 290 57.96 -9.52 20.97
N PRO A 291 58.06 -10.60 20.16
CA PRO A 291 56.92 -11.45 19.84
C PRO A 291 56.83 -12.60 20.86
N ALA A 292 55.65 -12.79 21.45
CA ALA A 292 55.33 -14.00 22.19
C ALA A 292 53.85 -14.35 22.00
N SER A 293 53.61 -15.54 21.47
CA SER A 293 52.32 -16.20 21.32
C SER A 293 51.70 -16.52 22.67
N VAL A 294 50.44 -16.16 22.89
CA VAL A 294 49.55 -16.85 23.85
C VAL A 294 48.13 -16.89 23.28
N VAL A 295 47.61 -18.13 23.21
CA VAL A 295 46.23 -18.51 22.96
C VAL A 295 45.33 -18.07 24.12
N GLY A 296 44.14 -17.53 23.86
CA GLY A 296 43.09 -17.49 24.89
C GLY A 296 41.99 -16.46 24.71
N GLN A 297 40.78 -16.97 24.52
CA GLN A 297 39.48 -16.41 24.92
C GLN A 297 38.86 -15.33 24.01
N ALA A 298 37.91 -15.80 23.20
CA ALA A 298 36.72 -15.05 22.83
C ALA A 298 36.07 -14.48 24.11
N ALA A 299 36.23 -13.19 24.34
CA ALA A 299 35.39 -12.46 25.27
C ALA A 299 33.99 -12.40 24.67
N ALA A 300 33.14 -13.32 25.12
CA ALA A 300 31.70 -13.17 25.00
C ALA A 300 31.33 -11.80 25.55
N ALA A 301 30.98 -10.88 24.66
CA ALA A 301 30.26 -9.67 25.03
C ALA A 301 28.90 -10.14 25.54
N ALA A 302 28.84 -10.40 26.84
CA ALA A 302 27.59 -10.54 27.56
C ALA A 302 26.87 -9.20 27.41
N ALA A 303 25.96 -9.13 26.43
CA ALA A 303 24.92 -8.15 26.40
C ALA A 303 24.16 -8.31 27.72
N THR A 304 24.48 -7.45 28.69
CA THR A 304 23.64 -7.26 29.86
C THR A 304 22.28 -6.84 29.34
N ALA A 305 21.36 -7.79 29.27
CA ALA A 305 19.96 -7.54 29.03
C ALA A 305 19.52 -6.50 30.04
N ALA A 306 19.30 -5.27 29.57
CA ALA A 306 18.69 -4.24 30.39
C ALA A 306 17.39 -4.84 30.95
N ALA A 307 17.29 -4.91 32.28
CA ALA A 307 16.11 -5.46 32.93
C ALA A 307 14.89 -4.67 32.42
N ALA A 308 14.00 -5.37 31.71
CA ALA A 308 12.78 -4.76 31.20
C ALA A 308 12.01 -4.11 32.36
N ALA A 309 11.50 -2.90 32.14
CA ALA A 309 10.63 -2.23 33.10
C ALA A 309 9.49 -3.19 33.50
N PRO A 310 9.06 -3.20 34.77
CA PRO A 310 7.90 -3.99 35.14
C PRO A 310 6.70 -3.57 34.25
N PRO A 311 5.96 -4.53 33.69
CA PRO A 311 4.88 -4.24 32.76
C PRO A 311 3.80 -3.38 33.44
N GLN A 312 3.33 -2.36 32.74
CA GLN A 312 2.28 -1.47 33.23
C GLN A 312 0.91 -2.10 32.97
N ARG A 313 0.00 -2.03 33.94
CA ARG A 313 -1.38 -2.51 33.78
C ARG A 313 -2.35 -1.33 33.82
N LEU A 314 -3.20 -1.24 32.81
CA LEU A 314 -4.27 -0.26 32.70
C LEU A 314 -5.62 -0.98 32.75
N ARG A 315 -6.63 -0.33 33.34
CA ARG A 315 -8.00 -0.85 33.37
C ARG A 315 -8.94 0.13 32.68
N ALA A 316 -9.88 -0.40 31.93
CA ALA A 316 -10.88 0.37 31.21
C ALA A 316 -12.22 -0.38 31.16
N SER A 317 -13.32 0.36 31.01
CA SER A 317 -14.64 -0.24 30.80
C SER A 317 -14.78 -0.84 29.39
N PHE A 318 -14.11 -0.21 28.42
CA PHE A 318 -14.16 -0.51 27.00
C PHE A 318 -12.76 -0.39 26.39
N LEU A 319 -12.50 -1.12 25.31
CA LEU A 319 -11.27 -1.07 24.53
C LEU A 319 -11.61 -0.91 23.05
N VAL A 320 -10.97 0.03 22.37
CA VAL A 320 -10.97 0.11 20.90
C VAL A 320 -9.62 -0.37 20.39
N VAL A 321 -9.63 -1.36 19.50
CA VAL A 321 -8.43 -1.91 18.87
C VAL A 321 -8.31 -1.30 17.47
N ALA A 322 -7.38 -0.34 17.30
CA ALA A 322 -7.19 0.40 16.04
C ALA A 322 -5.87 0.02 15.36
N MET A 323 -5.68 -1.28 15.08
CA MET A 323 -4.50 -1.82 14.41
C MET A 323 -4.89 -2.90 13.40
N SER A 324 -4.06 -3.09 12.37
CA SER A 324 -4.30 -4.06 11.31
C SER A 324 -4.49 -5.49 11.85
N PRO A 325 -5.40 -6.30 11.27
CA PRO A 325 -5.65 -7.68 11.71
C PRO A 325 -4.43 -8.57 11.91
N PRO A 326 -3.38 -8.54 11.06
CA PRO A 326 -2.17 -9.36 11.23
C PRO A 326 -1.35 -9.05 12.49
N LEU A 327 -1.65 -7.97 13.21
CA LEU A 327 -1.02 -7.58 14.47
C LEU A 327 -1.81 -8.11 15.69
N TRP A 328 -3.05 -8.57 15.51
CA TRP A 328 -3.86 -9.10 16.61
C TRP A 328 -3.21 -10.32 17.26
N ARG A 329 -2.47 -11.13 16.48
CA ARG A 329 -1.74 -12.31 16.97
C ARG A 329 -0.55 -11.98 17.88
N ASP A 330 -0.10 -10.72 17.92
CA ASP A 330 0.99 -10.30 18.80
C ASP A 330 0.50 -10.01 20.22
N VAL A 331 -0.82 -9.91 20.41
CA VAL A 331 -1.45 -9.69 21.71
C VAL A 331 -1.93 -11.02 22.27
N LEU A 332 -1.58 -11.30 23.51
CA LEU A 332 -2.20 -12.41 24.25
C LEU A 332 -3.61 -12.02 24.70
N TRP A 333 -4.62 -12.67 24.13
CA TRP A 333 -6.03 -12.42 24.48
C TRP A 333 -6.54 -13.37 25.56
N ARG A 334 -7.17 -12.82 26.59
CA ARG A 334 -7.82 -13.56 27.67
C ARG A 334 -9.27 -13.07 27.86
N PRO A 335 -10.28 -13.94 27.74
CA PRO A 335 -10.25 -15.22 27.01
C PRO A 335 -9.70 -15.08 25.57
N PRO A 336 -9.33 -16.17 24.88
CA PRO A 336 -8.95 -16.10 23.48
C PRO A 336 -10.04 -15.44 22.61
N LEU A 337 -9.63 -14.71 21.56
CA LEU A 337 -10.60 -14.15 20.60
C LEU A 337 -11.48 -15.25 19.98
N PRO A 338 -12.71 -14.92 19.53
CA PRO A 338 -13.55 -15.87 18.80
C PRO A 338 -12.81 -16.52 17.62
N PRO A 339 -13.08 -17.80 17.29
CA PRO A 339 -12.35 -18.53 16.25
C PRO A 339 -12.25 -17.80 14.91
N ALA A 340 -13.34 -17.18 14.45
CA ALA A 340 -13.34 -16.41 13.20
C ALA A 340 -12.35 -15.23 13.23
N LYS A 341 -12.30 -14.47 14.33
CA LYS A 341 -11.33 -13.37 14.51
C LYS A 341 -9.89 -13.86 14.56
N ARG A 342 -9.64 -15.03 15.17
CA ARG A 342 -8.30 -15.63 15.16
C ARG A 342 -7.88 -16.04 13.76
N ALA A 343 -8.76 -16.72 13.02
CA ALA A 343 -8.51 -17.09 11.63
C ALA A 343 -8.15 -15.87 10.75
N LEU A 344 -8.84 -14.75 10.96
CA LEU A 344 -8.54 -13.49 10.25
C LEU A 344 -7.20 -12.89 10.67
N GLY A 345 -6.91 -12.81 11.98
CA GLY A 345 -5.63 -12.30 12.46
C GLY A 345 -4.41 -13.17 12.09
N GLU A 346 -4.64 -14.47 11.86
CA GLU A 346 -3.62 -15.42 11.40
C GLU A 346 -3.49 -15.47 9.87
N GLY A 347 -4.60 -15.32 9.15
CA GLY A 347 -4.69 -15.54 7.71
C GLY A 347 -4.57 -14.28 6.85
N MET A 348 -5.00 -13.11 7.33
CA MET A 348 -4.80 -11.86 6.60
C MET A 348 -3.31 -11.52 6.54
N TYR A 349 -2.88 -10.87 5.46
CA TYR A 349 -1.48 -10.50 5.25
C TYR A 349 -1.36 -9.07 4.75
N MET A 350 -0.23 -8.41 5.04
CA MET A 350 0.07 -7.08 4.52
C MET A 350 0.71 -7.17 3.14
N GLY A 351 0.42 -6.21 2.26
CA GLY A 351 1.15 -6.03 1.01
C GLY A 351 2.64 -5.70 1.23
N SER A 352 3.45 -5.92 0.19
CA SER A 352 4.89 -5.69 0.19
C SER A 352 5.19 -4.42 -0.59
N ALA A 353 5.78 -3.42 0.06
CA ALA A 353 6.09 -2.14 -0.58
C ALA A 353 7.42 -1.57 -0.09
N VAL A 354 8.20 -1.05 -1.05
CA VAL A 354 9.29 -0.11 -0.82
C VAL A 354 8.93 1.21 -1.49
N LYS A 355 8.94 2.30 -0.73
CA LYS A 355 8.75 3.65 -1.27
C LYS A 355 10.11 4.28 -1.49
N THR A 356 10.35 4.85 -2.67
CA THR A 356 11.59 5.55 -3.02
C THR A 356 11.27 6.99 -3.36
N ILE A 357 12.14 7.91 -2.94
CA ILE A 357 12.06 9.33 -3.28
C ILE A 357 13.45 9.78 -3.72
N ALA A 358 13.56 10.15 -5.00
CA ALA A 358 14.77 10.72 -5.58
C ALA A 358 14.56 12.21 -5.87
N VAL A 359 15.47 13.06 -5.41
CA VAL A 359 15.44 14.51 -5.58
C VAL A 359 16.53 14.90 -6.58
N PHE A 360 16.22 15.78 -7.52
CA PHE A 360 17.10 16.12 -8.63
C PHE A 360 17.40 17.62 -8.70
N ASP A 361 18.52 17.98 -9.31
CA ASP A 361 18.85 19.38 -9.63
C ASP A 361 17.98 19.95 -10.78
N ARG A 362 17.33 19.07 -11.54
CA ARG A 362 16.48 19.39 -12.70
C ARG A 362 15.37 18.36 -12.89
N ALA A 363 14.25 18.79 -13.47
CA ALA A 363 13.16 17.91 -13.88
C ALA A 363 13.42 17.37 -15.30
N PHE A 364 14.29 16.37 -15.43
CA PHE A 364 14.69 15.84 -16.75
C PHE A 364 13.57 15.05 -17.47
N TRP A 365 12.48 14.75 -16.77
CA TRP A 365 11.27 14.12 -17.30
C TRP A 365 10.25 15.11 -17.86
N GLU A 366 10.50 16.42 -17.72
CA GLU A 366 9.66 17.46 -18.33
C GLU A 366 10.11 17.74 -19.76
N ARG A 367 9.13 18.00 -20.63
CA ARG A 367 9.36 18.28 -22.03
C ARG A 367 10.17 19.56 -22.20
N ARG A 368 11.32 19.46 -22.85
CA ARG A 368 12.11 20.65 -23.22
C ARG A 368 11.53 21.30 -24.49
N PRO A 369 11.74 22.61 -24.68
CA PRO A 369 11.34 23.32 -25.91
C PRO A 369 11.96 22.76 -27.20
N ASP A 370 13.04 21.98 -27.10
CA ASP A 370 13.73 21.33 -28.22
C ASP A 370 13.22 19.93 -28.55
N GLY A 371 12.19 19.44 -27.84
CA GLY A 371 11.60 18.11 -28.02
C GLY A 371 12.30 16.98 -27.26
N SER A 372 13.39 17.24 -26.52
CA SER A 372 13.99 16.25 -25.62
C SER A 372 13.28 16.21 -24.26
N GLY A 373 13.22 15.04 -23.60
CA GLY A 373 12.58 14.90 -22.28
C GLY A 373 11.13 14.44 -22.33
N GLN A 374 10.83 13.38 -23.08
CA GLN A 374 9.53 12.71 -23.03
C GLN A 374 9.72 11.22 -22.74
N ARG A 375 8.71 10.62 -22.09
CA ARG A 375 8.45 9.17 -22.22
C ARG A 375 8.49 8.86 -23.71
N PRO A 376 9.16 7.79 -24.18
CA PRO A 376 9.14 7.47 -25.59
C PRO A 376 7.68 7.25 -26.00
N ASP A 377 7.07 8.28 -26.57
CA ASP A 377 5.91 8.15 -27.41
C ASP A 377 6.36 7.24 -28.54
N GLY A 378 5.58 6.21 -28.85
CA GLY A 378 5.86 5.29 -29.98
C GLY A 378 5.93 6.00 -31.35
N ALA A 379 5.92 7.34 -31.37
CA ALA A 379 6.08 8.23 -32.51
C ALA A 379 7.49 8.87 -32.61
N GLY A 380 8.48 8.41 -31.86
CA GLY A 380 9.88 8.77 -32.07
C GLY A 380 10.39 8.23 -33.42
N GLN A 381 10.09 8.93 -34.53
CA GLN A 381 10.71 8.66 -35.82
C GLN A 381 12.23 8.81 -35.66
N GLN A 382 12.94 7.70 -35.80
CA GLN A 382 14.39 7.72 -35.91
C GLN A 382 14.75 8.36 -37.25
N LEU A 383 14.90 9.69 -37.26
CA LEU A 383 15.40 10.44 -38.40
C LEU A 383 16.90 10.15 -38.55
N ASP A 384 17.34 9.83 -39.76
CA ASP A 384 18.77 9.72 -40.05
C ASP A 384 19.48 11.09 -39.94
N ARG A 385 20.81 11.12 -40.07
CA ARG A 385 21.61 12.37 -40.08
C ARG A 385 21.17 13.38 -41.18
N ALA A 386 20.30 12.98 -42.11
CA ALA A 386 19.76 13.79 -43.18
C ALA A 386 18.27 14.16 -42.98
N GLY A 387 17.66 13.81 -41.82
CA GLY A 387 16.28 14.17 -41.51
C GLY A 387 15.23 13.33 -42.25
N GLN A 388 15.56 12.12 -42.70
CA GLN A 388 14.66 11.23 -43.44
C GLN A 388 14.34 9.96 -42.65
N CYS A 389 13.07 9.54 -42.70
CA CYS A 389 12.63 8.25 -42.18
C CYS A 389 13.12 7.12 -43.12
N PRO A 390 13.80 6.08 -42.62
CA PRO A 390 14.16 4.92 -43.45
C PRO A 390 12.89 4.22 -43.93
N ALA A 391 12.63 4.26 -45.25
CA ALA A 391 11.39 3.80 -45.88
C ALA A 391 11.16 2.26 -45.88
N THR A 392 11.88 1.50 -45.06
CA THR A 392 11.80 0.02 -45.05
C THR A 392 11.73 -0.62 -43.66
N ALA A 393 11.62 0.16 -42.59
CA ALA A 393 11.35 -0.40 -41.28
C ALA A 393 9.83 -0.50 -41.09
N GLY A 394 9.31 -1.65 -40.64
CA GLY A 394 7.96 -1.72 -40.08
C GLY A 394 7.80 -0.70 -38.94
N PRO A 395 6.58 -0.53 -38.39
CA PRO A 395 6.38 0.37 -37.26
C PRO A 395 7.41 0.02 -36.16
N PRO A 396 8.06 1.03 -35.54
CA PRO A 396 9.02 0.77 -34.47
C PRO A 396 8.33 -0.03 -33.35
N PRO A 397 9.07 -0.93 -32.66
CA PRO A 397 8.50 -1.64 -31.53
C PRO A 397 8.00 -0.63 -30.49
N PRO A 398 6.93 -0.96 -29.74
CA PRO A 398 6.43 -0.07 -28.71
C PRO A 398 7.53 0.19 -27.68
N PRO A 399 7.50 1.39 -27.05
CA PRO A 399 8.42 1.71 -25.96
C PRO A 399 8.35 0.66 -24.84
N PRO A 400 9.49 0.34 -24.19
CA PRO A 400 9.49 -0.54 -23.04
C PRO A 400 8.67 0.05 -21.89
N ARG A 401 7.96 -0.81 -21.16
CA ARG A 401 7.14 -0.39 -20.02
C ARG A 401 8.02 -0.13 -18.81
N LEU A 402 7.56 0.69 -17.87
CA LEU A 402 8.36 1.09 -16.70
C LEU A 402 8.82 -0.14 -15.91
N GLU A 403 7.88 -1.04 -15.62
CA GLU A 403 8.08 -2.28 -14.87
C GLU A 403 8.98 -3.30 -15.58
N GLU A 404 9.17 -3.17 -16.90
CA GLU A 404 10.09 -4.03 -17.67
C GLU A 404 11.55 -3.56 -17.54
N LEU A 405 11.78 -2.33 -17.08
CA LEU A 405 13.09 -1.70 -17.01
C LEU A 405 13.74 -1.74 -15.63
N GLY A 406 13.00 -2.16 -14.60
CA GLY A 406 13.51 -2.18 -13.23
C GLY A 406 12.43 -2.37 -12.16
N PRO A 407 12.77 -2.17 -10.88
CA PRO A 407 11.91 -2.54 -9.76
C PRO A 407 10.67 -1.64 -9.58
N VAL A 408 10.69 -0.38 -9.99
CA VAL A 408 9.59 0.57 -9.78
C VAL A 408 8.40 0.21 -10.67
N SER A 409 7.22 0.07 -10.07
CA SER A 409 5.98 -0.30 -10.77
C SER A 409 5.02 0.89 -10.96
N ASN A 410 5.15 1.94 -10.14
CA ASN A 410 4.35 3.16 -10.27
C ASN A 410 5.20 4.38 -9.91
N LEU A 411 5.04 5.48 -10.64
CA LEU A 411 5.91 6.65 -10.55
C LEU A 411 5.10 7.95 -10.56
N PHE A 412 5.45 8.86 -9.64
CA PHE A 412 4.78 10.15 -9.50
C PHE A 412 5.81 11.29 -9.49
N PRO A 413 5.57 12.37 -10.25
CA PRO A 413 6.37 13.58 -10.11
C PRO A 413 5.98 14.31 -8.82
N GLY A 414 6.88 15.16 -8.36
CA GLY A 414 6.67 15.95 -7.15
C GLY A 414 7.81 16.93 -6.92
N SER A 415 7.81 17.53 -5.74
CA SER A 415 8.89 18.39 -5.29
C SER A 415 9.18 18.17 -3.81
N VAL A 416 10.45 18.35 -3.45
CA VAL A 416 10.95 18.31 -2.07
C VAL A 416 11.74 19.58 -1.85
N SER A 417 11.26 20.44 -0.95
CA SER A 417 11.82 21.79 -0.71
C SER A 417 12.06 22.59 -1.99
N GLY A 418 11.08 22.57 -2.91
CA GLY A 418 11.13 23.29 -4.19
C GLY A 418 12.00 22.65 -5.28
N ARG A 419 12.71 21.55 -4.98
CA ARG A 419 13.47 20.80 -5.99
C ARG A 419 12.62 19.72 -6.63
N PRO A 420 12.78 19.44 -7.94
CA PRO A 420 12.12 18.33 -8.61
C PRO A 420 12.40 16.99 -7.93
N ALA A 421 11.38 16.16 -7.78
CA ALA A 421 11.50 14.84 -7.19
C ALA A 421 10.61 13.81 -7.89
N LEU A 422 11.07 12.56 -7.88
CA LEU A 422 10.29 11.40 -8.30
C LEU A 422 10.01 10.50 -7.10
N VAL A 423 8.73 10.16 -6.91
CA VAL A 423 8.27 9.19 -5.92
C VAL A 423 7.98 7.88 -6.65
N GLY A 424 8.83 6.88 -6.44
CA GLY A 424 8.68 5.56 -7.04
C GLY A 424 8.16 4.54 -6.03
N LEU A 425 7.11 3.81 -6.41
CA LEU A 425 6.55 2.69 -5.65
C LEU A 425 7.06 1.38 -6.24
N VAL A 426 7.69 0.58 -5.40
CA VAL A 426 8.15 -0.77 -5.72
C VAL A 426 7.28 -1.70 -4.87
N VAL A 427 6.55 -2.61 -5.51
CA VAL A 427 5.46 -3.37 -4.86
C VAL A 427 5.56 -4.87 -5.16
N GLY A 428 4.91 -5.69 -4.33
CA GLY A 428 4.87 -7.14 -4.50
C GLY A 428 6.24 -7.79 -4.36
N ASP A 429 6.54 -8.79 -5.19
CA ASP A 429 7.79 -9.54 -5.13
C ASP A 429 9.01 -8.65 -5.38
N ALA A 430 8.90 -7.68 -6.31
CA ALA A 430 9.96 -6.72 -6.61
C ALA A 430 10.35 -5.88 -5.37
N ALA A 431 9.41 -5.61 -4.47
CA ALA A 431 9.68 -4.91 -3.22
C ALA A 431 10.57 -5.75 -2.30
N ALA A 432 10.23 -7.04 -2.13
CA ALA A 432 11.02 -7.95 -1.30
C ALA A 432 12.44 -8.13 -1.85
N GLU A 433 12.58 -8.27 -3.16
CA GLU A 433 13.88 -8.35 -3.83
C GLU A 433 14.70 -7.07 -3.67
N LEU A 434 14.07 -5.89 -3.81
CA LEU A 434 14.77 -4.62 -3.64
C LEU A 434 15.17 -4.39 -2.18
N ALA A 435 14.28 -4.67 -1.23
CA ALA A 435 14.52 -4.51 0.20
C ALA A 435 15.69 -5.38 0.71
N ALA A 436 15.91 -6.56 0.13
CA ALA A 436 17.04 -7.42 0.46
C ALA A 436 18.41 -6.84 0.02
N ALA A 437 18.43 -5.89 -0.92
CA ALA A 437 19.65 -5.27 -1.40
C ALA A 437 20.12 -4.13 -0.47
N PRO A 438 21.45 -3.88 -0.35
CA PRO A 438 21.97 -2.71 0.35
C PRO A 438 21.45 -1.39 -0.24
N GLU A 439 21.38 -0.33 0.57
CA GLU A 439 20.82 0.98 0.16
C GLU A 439 21.44 1.54 -1.12
N ALA A 440 22.76 1.47 -1.26
CA ALA A 440 23.48 1.93 -2.45
C ALA A 440 23.02 1.18 -3.72
N GLU A 441 22.78 -0.12 -3.61
CA GLU A 441 22.30 -0.96 -4.71
C GLU A 441 20.83 -0.68 -5.04
N ARG A 442 20.00 -0.43 -4.00
CA ARG A 442 18.61 0.01 -4.20
C ARG A 442 18.55 1.29 -5.01
N ARG A 443 19.32 2.30 -4.59
CA ARG A 443 19.46 3.59 -5.29
C ARG A 443 19.91 3.37 -6.73
N ARG A 444 20.99 2.62 -6.95
CA ARG A 444 21.54 2.36 -8.29
C ARG A 444 20.53 1.72 -9.22
N ARG A 445 19.81 0.68 -8.78
CA ARG A 445 18.78 -0.02 -9.60
C ARG A 445 17.64 0.91 -10.00
N VAL A 446 17.15 1.73 -9.08
CA VAL A 446 16.03 2.65 -9.33
C VAL A 446 16.46 3.80 -10.26
N LEU A 447 17.62 4.41 -10.03
CA LEU A 447 18.11 5.49 -10.89
C LEU A 447 18.48 4.98 -12.30
N ALA A 448 18.98 3.75 -12.42
CA ALA A 448 19.22 3.11 -13.71
C ALA A 448 17.90 2.88 -14.48
N GLN A 449 16.83 2.46 -13.78
CA GLN A 449 15.50 2.35 -14.37
C GLN A 449 14.98 3.70 -14.88
N TYR A 450 15.11 4.77 -14.08
CA TYR A 450 14.71 6.11 -14.49
C TYR A 450 15.50 6.61 -15.71
N GLN A 451 16.80 6.33 -15.76
CA GLN A 451 17.61 6.65 -16.93
C GLN A 451 17.14 5.90 -18.18
N ALA A 452 16.92 4.59 -18.07
CA ALA A 452 16.44 3.78 -19.18
C ALA A 452 15.06 4.26 -19.67
N PHE A 453 14.17 4.62 -18.74
CA PHE A 453 12.79 5.01 -19.02
C PHE A 453 12.68 6.40 -19.66
N PHE A 454 13.41 7.41 -19.17
CA PHE A 454 13.27 8.80 -19.63
C PHE A 454 14.28 9.23 -20.71
N LEU A 455 15.48 8.65 -20.74
CA LEU A 455 16.57 9.11 -21.63
C LEU A 455 16.92 8.11 -22.73
N GLY A 456 16.53 6.84 -22.59
CA GLY A 456 16.90 5.77 -23.52
C GLY A 456 18.38 5.36 -23.41
N GLY A 457 18.64 4.10 -23.05
CA GLY A 457 19.98 3.50 -22.99
C GLY A 457 20.68 3.57 -21.61
N GLY A 458 21.41 2.54 -21.15
CA GLY A 458 21.99 1.41 -21.88
C GLY A 458 22.15 0.13 -21.05
N GLY A 459 22.11 -1.00 -21.75
CA GLY A 459 22.26 -2.34 -21.18
C GLY A 459 21.63 -3.43 -22.04
N GLY A 460 21.96 -3.47 -23.34
CA GLY A 460 21.60 -4.60 -24.21
C GLY A 460 22.36 -5.86 -23.80
N GLY A 461 21.74 -6.68 -22.95
CA GLY A 461 22.09 -8.07 -22.73
C GLY A 461 21.03 -8.97 -23.37
N SER A 462 20.99 -9.03 -24.70
CA SER A 462 20.18 -10.03 -25.40
C SER A 462 20.79 -11.41 -25.15
N ALA A 463 20.13 -12.22 -24.33
CA ALA A 463 20.36 -13.66 -24.25
C ALA A 463 19.72 -14.33 -25.49
N GLY A 464 20.31 -14.10 -26.66
CA GLY A 464 19.95 -14.79 -27.91
C GLY A 464 21.01 -15.82 -28.26
N GLY A 465 20.76 -17.08 -27.90
CA GLY A 465 21.62 -18.20 -28.28
C GLY A 465 21.61 -18.42 -29.79
N GLY A 466 22.73 -18.14 -30.45
CA GLY A 466 22.99 -18.47 -31.84
C GLY A 466 24.37 -19.11 -31.96
N ALA A 467 24.40 -20.44 -32.07
CA ALA A 467 25.62 -21.19 -32.33
C ALA A 467 26.09 -20.93 -33.78
N GLY A 468 27.34 -20.47 -33.93
CA GLY A 468 28.00 -20.32 -35.22
C GLY A 468 29.51 -20.26 -35.01
N GLY A 469 30.19 -21.38 -35.26
CA GLY A 469 31.63 -21.52 -35.09
C GLY A 469 32.44 -20.79 -36.19
N GLY A 470 33.63 -20.34 -35.81
CA GLY A 470 34.63 -19.81 -36.73
C GLY A 470 35.83 -19.27 -35.97
N GLY A 471 36.92 -20.04 -35.93
CA GLY A 471 38.15 -19.68 -35.22
C GLY A 471 38.95 -18.57 -35.89
N GLY A 472 39.63 -17.76 -35.08
CA GLY A 472 40.60 -16.75 -35.52
C GLY A 472 41.30 -16.13 -34.32
N SER A 473 42.58 -16.46 -34.17
CA SER A 473 43.46 -16.08 -33.06
C SER A 473 43.90 -14.62 -33.08
N GLY A 474 44.09 -14.03 -31.89
CA GLY A 474 45.13 -13.02 -31.64
C GLY A 474 44.63 -11.65 -31.23
N GLY A 475 44.81 -11.30 -29.95
CA GLY A 475 44.65 -9.93 -29.45
C GLY A 475 44.13 -9.87 -28.02
N HIS A 476 45.00 -10.13 -27.04
CA HIS A 476 44.74 -9.77 -25.65
C HIS A 476 44.49 -8.25 -25.54
N CYS A 477 43.25 -7.87 -25.27
CA CYS A 477 42.92 -6.59 -24.65
C CYS A 477 42.09 -6.88 -23.40
N SER A 478 42.77 -7.33 -22.34
CA SER A 478 42.19 -7.41 -21.00
C SER A 478 42.00 -5.99 -20.47
N ARG A 479 40.93 -5.31 -20.90
CA ARG A 479 40.38 -4.22 -20.09
C ARG A 479 39.53 -4.86 -19.02
N ARG A 480 40.08 -4.94 -17.81
CA ARG A 480 39.30 -4.94 -16.57
C ARG A 480 38.21 -3.89 -16.72
N ALA A 481 36.95 -4.29 -16.57
CA ALA A 481 35.86 -3.37 -16.25
C ALA A 481 36.05 -2.93 -14.79
N GLU A 482 37.03 -2.06 -14.55
CA GLU A 482 37.10 -1.25 -13.33
C GLU A 482 36.27 0.01 -13.57
N GLY A 483 35.21 0.19 -12.79
CA GLY A 483 34.60 1.50 -12.45
C GLY A 483 34.05 2.36 -13.60
N GLY A 484 32.97 1.93 -14.27
CA GLY A 484 32.22 2.79 -15.17
C GLY A 484 31.29 3.74 -14.39
N GLU A 485 31.54 5.04 -14.52
CA GLU A 485 30.84 6.17 -13.91
C GLU A 485 29.30 6.08 -13.99
N GLY A 486 28.62 6.46 -12.90
CA GLY A 486 27.17 6.54 -12.81
C GLY A 486 26.54 7.33 -13.96
N GLY A 487 25.38 6.86 -14.43
CA GLY A 487 24.65 7.47 -15.54
C GLY A 487 24.22 8.92 -15.29
N GLU A 488 23.72 9.61 -16.31
CA GLU A 488 23.31 11.03 -16.22
C GLU A 488 22.32 11.30 -15.08
N VAL A 489 21.31 10.43 -14.93
CA VAL A 489 20.30 10.53 -13.87
C VAL A 489 20.92 10.38 -12.49
N GLU A 490 21.93 9.53 -12.35
CA GLU A 490 22.65 9.35 -11.09
C GLU A 490 23.42 10.60 -10.69
N ARG A 491 24.03 11.31 -11.66
CA ARG A 491 24.72 12.58 -11.42
C ARG A 491 23.78 13.73 -11.09
N TRP A 492 22.56 13.72 -11.62
CA TRP A 492 21.55 14.75 -11.30
C TRP A 492 20.82 14.49 -9.99
N CYS A 493 20.92 13.28 -9.43
CA CYS A 493 20.27 12.90 -8.17
C CYS A 493 21.00 13.53 -6.98
N VAL A 494 20.45 14.63 -6.46
CA VAL A 494 20.99 15.41 -5.33
C VAL A 494 20.36 15.06 -3.98
N GLY A 495 19.45 14.09 -3.94
CA GLY A 495 18.86 13.58 -2.70
C GLY A 495 18.17 12.25 -2.92
N TRP A 496 18.20 11.38 -1.91
CA TRP A 496 17.65 10.04 -2.01
C TRP A 496 17.19 9.55 -0.64
N VAL A 497 16.01 8.93 -0.61
CA VAL A 497 15.55 8.15 0.53
C VAL A 497 14.71 6.97 0.04
N SER A 498 14.86 5.82 0.69
CA SER A 498 13.97 4.69 0.52
C SER A 498 13.42 4.20 1.87
N LYS A 499 12.19 3.70 1.86
CA LYS A 499 11.53 3.11 3.03
C LYS A 499 11.00 1.73 2.69
N ASP A 500 11.59 0.72 3.32
CA ASP A 500 11.03 -0.63 3.40
C ASP A 500 9.94 -0.67 4.46
N TRP A 501 8.71 -0.98 4.05
CA TRP A 501 7.57 -1.13 4.97
C TRP A 501 7.44 -2.54 5.53
N MET A 502 8.05 -3.53 4.90
CA MET A 502 8.01 -4.93 5.33
C MET A 502 8.84 -5.14 6.60
N SER A 503 9.92 -4.37 6.77
CA SER A 503 10.77 -4.41 7.97
C SER A 503 10.14 -3.76 9.21
N GLU A 504 9.05 -3.01 9.06
CA GLU A 504 8.42 -2.29 10.17
C GLU A 504 7.71 -3.26 11.11
N GLU A 505 8.18 -3.39 12.35
CA GLU A 505 7.64 -4.34 13.34
C GLU A 505 6.13 -4.20 13.57
N ARG A 506 5.63 -2.96 13.53
CA ARG A 506 4.24 -2.58 13.85
C ARG A 506 3.37 -2.30 12.62
N SER A 507 3.87 -2.57 11.42
CA SER A 507 3.10 -2.49 10.18
C SER A 507 3.25 -3.75 9.33
N ARG A 508 4.45 -4.34 9.26
CA ARG A 508 4.79 -5.59 8.57
C ARG A 508 4.52 -5.58 7.06
N GLY A 509 4.39 -4.38 6.49
CA GLY A 509 4.01 -4.15 5.12
C GLY A 509 3.06 -2.95 4.99
N CYS A 510 2.66 -2.70 3.75
CA CYS A 510 1.74 -1.63 3.35
C CYS A 510 0.98 -2.09 2.10
N TYR A 511 -0.17 -1.51 1.75
CA TYR A 511 -0.81 -0.36 2.42
C TYR A 511 -1.74 -0.78 3.56
N ALA A 512 -2.39 -1.94 3.41
CA ALA A 512 -3.37 -2.49 4.34
C ALA A 512 -3.37 -4.01 4.30
N ALA A 513 -4.05 -4.65 5.26
CA ALA A 513 -4.17 -6.11 5.24
C ALA A 513 -5.19 -6.60 4.21
N LEU A 514 -4.85 -7.69 3.54
CA LEU A 514 -5.57 -8.31 2.43
C LEU A 514 -5.98 -9.75 2.78
N MET A 515 -6.93 -10.31 2.02
CA MET A 515 -7.38 -11.68 2.18
C MET A 515 -6.89 -12.59 1.04
N PRO A 516 -6.22 -13.71 1.37
CA PRO A 516 -5.92 -14.74 0.39
C PRO A 516 -7.18 -15.54 0.01
N PRO A 517 -7.13 -16.33 -1.07
CA PRO A 517 -8.24 -17.19 -1.45
C PRO A 517 -8.73 -18.08 -0.30
N GLY A 518 -10.04 -18.05 -0.06
CA GLY A 518 -10.75 -18.87 0.93
C GLY A 518 -10.84 -18.27 2.33
N LEU A 519 -10.30 -17.07 2.56
CA LEU A 519 -10.37 -16.42 3.87
C LEU A 519 -11.61 -15.51 4.02
N ALA A 520 -12.11 -14.91 2.94
CA ALA A 520 -13.23 -13.99 3.02
C ALA A 520 -14.55 -14.72 3.34
N THR A 521 -14.69 -15.96 2.86
CA THR A 521 -15.78 -16.88 3.17
C THR A 521 -15.26 -17.96 4.14
N LEU A 522 -15.21 -17.61 5.44
CA LEU A 522 -14.78 -18.56 6.46
C LEU A 522 -15.78 -19.71 6.53
N ALA A 523 -15.37 -20.92 6.16
CA ALA A 523 -16.19 -22.11 6.40
C ALA A 523 -16.66 -22.10 7.85
N CYS A 524 -17.97 -22.29 8.08
CA CYS A 524 -18.52 -22.23 9.42
C CYS A 524 -17.88 -23.38 10.21
N LEU A 525 -16.93 -23.06 11.07
CA LEU A 525 -16.34 -23.99 12.03
C LEU A 525 -17.39 -24.28 13.12
N SER A 526 -18.56 -24.79 12.72
CA SER A 526 -19.61 -25.20 13.64
C SER A 526 -19.61 -26.72 13.77
N SER A 527 -19.45 -27.16 15.02
CA SER A 527 -19.50 -28.53 15.55
C SER A 527 -18.26 -29.43 15.39
N ALA A 528 -17.34 -29.34 16.35
CA ALA A 528 -16.69 -30.53 16.89
C ALA A 528 -16.99 -30.61 18.40
N PRO A 529 -17.38 -31.78 18.96
CA PRO A 529 -17.73 -31.89 20.37
C PRO A 529 -16.50 -31.73 21.24
N ALA A 530 -16.71 -31.21 22.46
CA ALA A 530 -15.72 -31.22 23.51
C ALA A 530 -15.38 -32.66 23.92
N SER A 531 -14.29 -33.22 23.38
CA SER A 531 -13.56 -34.30 24.05
C SER A 531 -12.08 -34.23 23.68
N LEU A 532 -11.26 -34.06 24.72
CA LEU A 532 -9.80 -34.02 24.69
C LEU A 532 -9.18 -35.27 24.05
N GLY A 533 -8.09 -35.07 23.30
CA GLY A 533 -7.11 -36.11 23.03
C GLY A 533 -6.29 -35.86 21.77
N SER A 534 -5.04 -35.44 21.97
CA SER A 534 -3.95 -35.31 20.98
C SER A 534 -3.93 -34.09 20.04
N THR A 535 -2.72 -33.55 19.90
CA THR A 535 -2.27 -32.37 19.15
C THR A 535 -2.67 -32.37 17.67
N PRO A 536 -3.15 -31.26 17.07
CA PRO A 536 -3.30 -31.18 15.63
C PRO A 536 -2.00 -30.70 14.97
N ALA A 537 -1.49 -31.51 14.05
CA ALA A 537 -0.58 -31.06 13.01
C ALA A 537 -1.36 -30.22 11.98
N SER A 538 -0.81 -29.08 11.58
CA SER A 538 -1.03 -28.37 10.30
C SER A 538 -2.49 -28.19 9.83
N LEU A 539 -2.98 -26.94 9.90
CA LEU A 539 -4.25 -26.45 9.34
C LEU A 539 -4.40 -26.58 7.81
N SER A 540 -3.45 -27.20 7.11
CA SER A 540 -3.48 -27.35 5.64
C SER A 540 -4.39 -28.48 5.13
N SER A 541 -4.96 -29.34 5.99
CA SER A 541 -5.64 -30.57 5.55
C SER A 541 -7.15 -30.65 5.79
N ALA A 542 -7.79 -29.60 6.34
CA ALA A 542 -9.20 -29.62 6.73
C ALA A 542 -10.15 -28.87 5.77
N LEU A 543 -9.85 -28.82 4.47
CA LEU A 543 -10.76 -28.26 3.47
C LEU A 543 -11.38 -29.39 2.64
N PRO A 544 -12.72 -29.55 2.62
CA PRO A 544 -13.35 -30.55 1.76
C PRO A 544 -13.11 -30.20 0.29
N ALA A 545 -12.67 -31.20 -0.47
CA ALA A 545 -12.52 -31.10 -1.91
C ALA A 545 -13.90 -31.20 -2.58
N GLY A 546 -14.30 -30.13 -3.29
CA GLY A 546 -15.16 -30.23 -4.47
C GLY A 546 -16.65 -30.55 -4.26
N GLY A 547 -17.30 -30.11 -3.19
CA GLY A 547 -18.77 -30.15 -3.06
C GLY A 547 -19.39 -28.76 -3.16
N GLU A 548 -20.49 -28.62 -3.90
CA GLU A 548 -21.36 -27.43 -3.88
C GLU A 548 -21.88 -27.20 -2.45
N ALA A 549 -21.22 -26.32 -1.70
CA ALA A 549 -21.69 -25.91 -0.38
C ALA A 549 -22.90 -24.99 -0.55
N GLY A 550 -24.04 -25.35 0.08
CA GLY A 550 -25.24 -24.53 0.09
C GLY A 550 -25.01 -23.19 0.79
N ALA A 551 -25.82 -22.19 0.44
CA ALA A 551 -25.80 -20.79 0.88
C ALA A 551 -25.93 -20.52 2.41
N GLY A 552 -25.65 -21.49 3.28
CA GLY A 552 -25.79 -21.38 4.75
C GLY A 552 -24.67 -22.00 5.59
N GLU A 553 -23.57 -22.49 5.00
CA GLU A 553 -22.53 -23.24 5.74
C GLU A 553 -21.25 -22.44 6.04
N TRP A 554 -21.26 -21.12 5.89
CA TRP A 554 -20.07 -20.28 6.06
C TRP A 554 -20.39 -18.90 6.64
N LEU A 555 -19.38 -18.30 7.29
CA LEU A 555 -19.43 -16.98 7.90
C LEU A 555 -18.66 -15.99 7.02
N ASP A 556 -19.23 -14.81 6.82
CA ASP A 556 -18.50 -13.71 6.21
C ASP A 556 -17.38 -13.21 7.16
N GLY A 557 -16.14 -13.29 6.67
CA GLY A 557 -14.94 -12.90 7.38
C GLY A 557 -14.90 -11.41 7.72
N VAL A 558 -15.44 -10.52 6.89
CA VAL A 558 -15.36 -9.07 7.13
C VAL A 558 -16.30 -8.64 8.27
N THR A 559 -17.54 -9.14 8.30
CA THR A 559 -18.48 -8.90 9.41
C THR A 559 -17.95 -9.50 10.70
N ALA A 560 -17.37 -10.70 10.64
CA ALA A 560 -16.71 -11.31 11.79
C ALA A 560 -15.53 -10.45 12.32
N ALA A 561 -14.77 -9.82 11.41
CA ALA A 561 -13.69 -8.91 11.75
C ALA A 561 -14.20 -7.65 12.46
N ARG A 562 -15.36 -7.12 12.06
CA ARG A 562 -15.95 -5.90 12.64
C ARG A 562 -16.68 -6.15 13.97
N ALA A 563 -17.16 -7.36 14.21
CA ALA A 563 -17.99 -7.67 15.38
C ALA A 563 -17.27 -7.39 16.72
N PRO A 564 -17.90 -6.66 17.66
CA PRO A 564 -17.38 -6.48 19.01
C PRO A 564 -17.23 -7.81 19.76
N VAL A 565 -16.28 -7.87 20.70
CA VAL A 565 -16.06 -9.06 21.55
C VAL A 565 -16.46 -8.74 22.99
N GLY A 566 -17.27 -9.61 23.59
CA GLY A 566 -17.69 -9.51 25.00
C GLY A 566 -18.51 -8.25 25.33
N GLY A 567 -19.00 -7.52 24.33
CA GLY A 567 -19.66 -6.22 24.51
C GLY A 567 -18.72 -5.12 25.03
N ARG A 568 -17.39 -5.33 24.97
CA ARG A 568 -16.40 -4.42 25.57
C ARG A 568 -15.21 -4.09 24.67
N VAL A 569 -14.85 -4.99 23.76
CA VAL A 569 -13.76 -4.79 22.81
C VAL A 569 -14.36 -4.47 21.45
N PHE A 570 -14.16 -3.24 21.01
CA PHE A 570 -14.54 -2.72 19.71
C PHE A 570 -13.32 -2.63 18.81
N TRP A 571 -13.55 -2.61 17.51
CA TRP A 571 -12.49 -2.73 16.52
C TRP A 571 -12.55 -1.56 15.58
N ALA A 572 -11.41 -0.97 15.25
CA ALA A 572 -11.24 0.08 14.25
C ALA A 572 -10.06 -0.34 13.34
N GLY A 573 -9.42 0.64 12.69
CA GLY A 573 -8.40 0.37 11.69
C GLY A 573 -9.02 0.31 10.29
N THR A 574 -8.25 0.77 9.30
CA THR A 574 -8.78 1.03 7.95
C THR A 574 -9.35 -0.22 7.28
N GLU A 575 -8.81 -1.40 7.58
CA GLU A 575 -9.29 -2.68 7.04
C GLU A 575 -10.72 -3.02 7.44
N LEU A 576 -11.19 -2.45 8.55
CA LEU A 576 -12.52 -2.69 9.09
C LEU A 576 -13.52 -1.61 8.70
N ALA A 577 -13.07 -0.60 7.95
CA ALA A 577 -13.93 0.47 7.46
C ALA A 577 -15.04 -0.08 6.57
N ARG A 578 -16.14 0.66 6.38
CA ARG A 578 -17.25 0.35 5.44
C ARG A 578 -17.18 1.10 4.11
N GLU A 579 -16.29 2.09 4.04
CA GLU A 579 -15.94 2.83 2.83
C GLU A 579 -14.44 3.10 2.87
N TRP A 580 -13.79 3.12 1.71
CA TRP A 580 -12.36 3.43 1.58
C TRP A 580 -11.42 2.61 2.48
N ALA A 581 -11.74 1.32 2.70
CA ALA A 581 -10.86 0.44 3.44
C ALA A 581 -9.48 0.35 2.79
N GLY A 582 -8.44 0.48 3.60
CA GLY A 582 -7.05 0.56 3.17
C GLY A 582 -6.50 1.98 2.98
N TYR A 583 -7.34 3.01 3.11
CA TYR A 583 -6.96 4.42 2.99
C TYR A 583 -7.12 5.18 4.32
N PHE A 584 -6.63 6.43 4.39
CA PHE A 584 -6.85 7.31 5.53
C PHE A 584 -8.34 7.57 5.79
N GLU A 585 -9.13 7.70 4.72
CA GLU A 585 -10.58 7.85 4.80
C GLU A 585 -11.24 6.69 5.56
N GLY A 586 -10.87 5.44 5.24
CA GLY A 586 -11.34 4.27 5.96
C GLY A 586 -10.86 4.24 7.41
N ALA A 587 -9.63 4.69 7.70
CA ALA A 587 -9.14 4.78 9.07
C ALA A 587 -10.00 5.74 9.92
N LEU A 588 -10.39 6.89 9.36
CA LEU A 588 -11.27 7.86 10.01
C LEU A 588 -12.70 7.33 10.16
N GLU A 589 -13.26 6.69 9.13
CA GLU A 589 -14.59 6.07 9.23
C GLU A 589 -14.61 4.99 10.31
N ALA A 590 -13.64 4.06 10.29
CA ALA A 590 -13.58 2.98 11.25
C ALA A 590 -13.36 3.47 12.69
N GLY A 591 -12.58 4.55 12.86
CA GLY A 591 -12.35 5.21 14.15
C GLY A 591 -13.62 5.87 14.69
N HIS A 592 -14.31 6.68 13.89
CA HIS A 592 -15.57 7.31 14.28
C HIS A 592 -16.65 6.28 14.61
N ARG A 593 -16.85 5.27 13.75
CA ARG A 593 -17.81 4.19 14.00
C ARG A 593 -17.50 3.46 15.32
N ALA A 594 -16.24 3.13 15.59
CA ALA A 594 -15.89 2.45 16.84
C ALA A 594 -16.15 3.32 18.07
N ALA A 595 -15.94 4.64 17.97
CA ALA A 595 -16.27 5.58 19.04
C ALA A 595 -17.80 5.64 19.28
N GLU A 596 -18.61 5.70 18.21
CA GLU A 596 -20.08 5.67 18.30
C GLU A 596 -20.59 4.36 18.94
N GLU A 597 -20.00 3.22 18.60
CA GLU A 597 -20.33 1.93 19.20
C GLU A 597 -20.01 1.90 20.70
N VAL A 598 -18.89 2.48 21.12
CA VAL A 598 -18.53 2.63 22.53
C VAL A 598 -19.51 3.57 23.24
N GLU A 599 -19.86 4.72 22.65
CA GLU A 599 -20.85 5.64 23.21
C GLU A 599 -22.22 4.97 23.42
N ALA A 600 -22.67 4.18 22.43
CA ALA A 600 -23.90 3.43 22.53
C ALA A 600 -23.84 2.41 23.69
N ALA A 601 -22.71 1.72 23.86
CA ALA A 601 -22.50 0.77 24.94
C ALA A 601 -22.44 1.45 26.32
N VAL A 602 -21.81 2.63 26.42
CA VAL A 602 -21.81 3.47 27.64
C VAL A 602 -23.25 3.83 28.02
N ARG A 603 -24.04 4.35 27.07
CA ARG A 603 -25.44 4.74 27.31
C ARG A 603 -26.33 3.55 27.68
N ALA A 604 -26.02 2.35 27.19
CA ALA A 604 -26.72 1.13 27.57
C ALA A 604 -26.37 0.71 29.01
N CYS A 605 -25.10 0.82 29.42
CA CYS A 605 -24.66 0.55 30.79
C CYS A 605 -25.25 1.53 31.82
N GLU A 606 -25.35 2.82 31.47
CA GLU A 606 -25.97 3.85 32.33
C GLU A 606 -27.45 3.57 32.64
N ARG A 607 -28.16 2.90 31.71
CA ARG A 607 -29.58 2.53 31.88
C ARG A 607 -29.78 1.20 32.63
N CYS A 608 -28.71 0.51 33.00
CA CYS A 608 -28.78 -0.76 33.71
C CYS A 608 -29.19 -0.55 35.19
N PRO A 609 -30.06 -1.39 35.78
CA PRO A 609 -30.44 -1.31 37.21
C PRO A 609 -29.26 -1.43 38.19
N ARG A 610 -28.10 -1.92 37.71
CA ARG A 610 -26.79 -1.88 38.37
C ARG A 610 -25.79 -1.22 37.41
N PRO A 611 -25.66 0.12 37.42
CA PRO A 611 -24.67 0.79 36.57
C PRO A 611 -23.26 0.37 37.01
N LEU A 612 -22.36 0.17 36.05
CA LEU A 612 -20.92 0.02 36.33
C LEU A 612 -20.47 1.29 37.05
N GLN A 613 -19.94 1.15 38.28
CA GLN A 613 -19.50 2.32 39.03
C GLN A 613 -18.15 2.78 38.49
N GLY A 614 -18.06 4.05 38.07
CA GLY A 614 -16.81 4.64 37.58
C GLY A 614 -16.75 4.91 36.07
N VAL A 615 -17.86 4.80 35.33
CA VAL A 615 -17.94 5.37 33.97
C VAL A 615 -18.11 6.88 34.08
N SER A 616 -17.01 7.61 34.24
CA SER A 616 -17.03 9.08 34.16
C SER A 616 -17.14 9.51 32.70
N ARG A 617 -18.07 10.41 32.38
CA ARG A 617 -18.06 11.14 31.10
C ARG A 617 -16.76 11.95 31.03
N LEU A 618 -15.93 11.67 30.03
CA LEU A 618 -14.85 12.55 29.59
C LEU A 618 -15.39 13.47 28.50
#